data_AF-A0A0J8C7T9-F1
#
_entry.id   AF-A0A0J8C7T9-F1
#
_cell.length_a   1.000
_cell.length_b   1.000
_cell.length_c   1.000
_cell.angle_alpha   90.00
_cell.angle_beta   90.00
_cell.angle_gamma   90.00
#
_symmetry.space_group_name_H-M   'P 1'
#
loop_
_entity.id
_entity.type
_entity.pdbx_description
1 polymer ?
#
loop_
_entity_poly.entity_id
_entity_poly.type
_entity_poly.pdbx_seq_one_letter_code
_entity_poly.pdbx_strand_id
1 'polypeptide(L)'
;MAAVSLVDFSSMDAYCTHVEFLGDQLAEVDAPVTKSRLVHKLVGGLPDTYGGIIDYVHNQDPIPPFETVRSRFTLVERTIKNRAKREGGSSTA
;
A
#
# COMPACT_ATOMS: atom_id res chain seq x y z
N MET A 1 16.61 -9.02 -3.49
CA MET A 1 15.82 -7.78 -3.33
C MET A 1 15.06 -7.89 -2.02
N ALA A 2 15.36 -7.05 -1.03
CA ALA A 2 14.56 -7.01 0.19
C ALA A 2 13.10 -6.68 -0.20
N ALA A 3 12.16 -7.50 0.27
CA ALA A 3 10.75 -7.21 0.13
C ALA A 3 10.40 -6.14 1.16
N VAL A 4 10.03 -4.95 0.71
CA VAL A 4 9.59 -3.86 1.58
C VAL A 4 8.15 -4.18 1.98
N SER A 5 7.92 -4.45 3.25
CA SER A 5 6.61 -4.88 3.74
C SER A 5 5.98 -3.76 4.57
N LEU A 6 4.65 -3.61 4.49
CA LEU A 6 3.94 -2.58 5.25
C LEU A 6 4.19 -2.68 6.76
N VAL A 7 4.43 -3.89 7.27
CA VAL A 7 4.69 -4.15 8.70
C VAL A 7 5.97 -3.49 9.21
N ASP A 8 6.89 -3.11 8.32
CA ASP A 8 8.13 -2.43 8.67
C ASP A 8 7.92 -0.91 8.88
N PHE A 9 6.71 -0.40 8.63
CA PHE A 9 6.37 1.02 8.66
C PHE A 9 5.25 1.32 9.65
N SER A 10 5.32 2.49 10.27
CA SER A 10 4.30 2.95 11.23
C SER A 10 2.96 3.32 10.59
N SER A 11 2.93 3.53 9.27
CA SER A 11 1.73 3.88 8.52
C SER A 11 1.84 3.53 7.04
N MET A 12 0.68 3.42 6.40
CA MET A 12 0.58 3.27 4.95
C MET A 12 1.24 4.42 4.18
N ASP A 13 1.15 5.64 4.71
CA ASP A 13 1.73 6.82 4.10
C ASP A 13 3.27 6.76 4.10
N ALA A 14 3.88 6.35 5.22
CA ALA A 14 5.31 6.14 5.32
C ALA A 14 5.80 5.03 4.37
N TYR A 15 5.02 3.94 4.27
CA TYR A 15 5.30 2.85 3.34
C TYR A 15 5.28 3.33 1.88
N CYS A 16 4.22 4.04 1.47
CA CYS A 16 4.11 4.56 0.11
C CYS A 16 5.21 5.56 -0.22
N THR A 17 5.55 6.45 0.72
CA THR A 17 6.65 7.42 0.56
C THR A 17 7.99 6.71 0.36
N HIS A 18 8.26 5.65 1.12
CA HIS A 18 9.51 4.89 0.96
C HIS A 18 9.58 4.19 -0.41
N VAL A 19 8.48 3.60 -0.88
CA VAL A 19 8.44 2.95 -2.19
C VAL A 19 8.60 3.97 -3.34
N GLU A 20 8.01 5.16 -3.20
CA GLU A 20 8.17 6.27 -4.15
C GLU A 20 9.63 6.71 -4.23
N PHE A 21 10.27 6.94 -3.07
CA PHE A 21 11.68 7.28 -2.97
C PHE A 21 12.63 6.24 -3.59
N LEU A 22 12.31 4.95 -3.46
CA LEU A 22 13.07 3.89 -4.14
C LEU A 22 12.90 3.94 -5.66
N GLY A 23 11.70 4.29 -6.14
CA GLY A 23 11.44 4.49 -7.56
C GLY A 23 12.23 5.67 -8.13
N ASP A 24 12.27 6.78 -7.41
CA ASP A 24 12.98 7.99 -7.81
C ASP A 24 14.49 7.77 -7.86
N GLN A 25 15.08 7.14 -6.83
CA GLN A 25 16.51 6.78 -6.84
C GLN A 25 16.88 5.86 -8.02
N LEU A 26 15.99 4.93 -8.39
CA LEU A 26 16.23 4.05 -9.55
C LEU A 26 16.16 4.83 -10.86
N ALA A 27 15.30 5.84 -10.95
CA ALA A 27 15.25 6.73 -12.10
C ALA A 27 16.52 7.60 -12.23
N GLU A 28 17.11 8.02 -11.12
CA GLU A 28 18.36 8.79 -11.10
C GLU A 28 19.58 7.98 -11.58
N VAL A 29 19.57 6.65 -11.46
CA VAL A 29 20.65 5.76 -11.92
C VAL A 29 20.41 5.15 -13.30
N ASP A 30 19.60 5.81 -14.14
CA ASP A 30 19.23 5.36 -15.50
C ASP A 30 18.52 3.99 -15.54
N ALA A 31 17.88 3.60 -14.43
CA ALA A 31 17.07 2.39 -14.30
C ALA A 31 15.60 2.71 -14.01
N PRO A 32 14.91 3.50 -14.85
CA PRO A 32 13.57 4.00 -14.56
C PRO A 32 12.58 2.85 -14.37
N VAL A 33 11.99 2.78 -13.18
CA VAL A 33 10.92 1.82 -12.90
C VAL A 33 9.60 2.43 -13.34
N THR A 34 8.88 1.75 -14.23
CA THR A 34 7.52 2.15 -14.62
C THR A 34 6.62 2.24 -13.39
N LYS A 35 5.75 3.26 -13.31
CA LYS A 35 4.81 3.43 -12.19
C LYS A 35 3.96 2.18 -11.94
N SER A 36 3.59 1.43 -12.98
CA SER A 36 2.87 0.15 -12.86
C SER A 36 3.66 -0.90 -12.05
N ARG A 37 4.98 -0.95 -12.22
CA ARG A 37 5.85 -1.88 -11.48
C ARG A 37 6.08 -1.45 -10.04
N LEU A 38 6.06 -0.14 -9.76
CA LEU A 38 6.02 0.37 -8.38
C LEU A 38 4.71 0.00 -7.67
N VAL A 39 3.57 0.11 -8.37
CA VAL A 39 2.26 -0.31 -7.86
C VAL A 39 2.24 -1.82 -7.54
N HIS A 40 2.78 -2.67 -8.42
CA HIS A 40 2.90 -4.10 -8.12
C HIS A 40 3.81 -4.37 -6.91
N LYS A 41 4.90 -3.60 -6.74
CA LYS A 41 5.80 -3.76 -5.60
C LYS A 41 5.13 -3.36 -4.28
N LEU A 42 4.32 -2.31 -4.29
CA LEU A 42 3.46 -1.91 -3.17
C LEU A 42 2.50 -3.04 -2.78
N VAL A 43 1.74 -3.54 -3.75
CA VAL A 43 0.73 -4.59 -3.53
C VAL A 43 1.37 -5.86 -2.93
N GLY A 44 2.55 -6.25 -3.42
CA GLY A 44 3.25 -7.43 -2.93
C GLY A 44 3.83 -7.33 -1.51
N GLY A 45 3.88 -6.13 -0.92
CA GLY A 45 4.33 -5.93 0.47
C GLY A 45 3.18 -5.72 1.46
N LEU A 46 1.92 -5.83 1.02
CA LEU A 46 0.76 -5.70 1.88
C LEU A 46 0.42 -7.03 2.57
N PRO A 47 -0.01 -7.00 3.85
CA PRO A 47 -0.54 -8.19 4.52
C PRO A 47 -1.95 -8.53 4.00
N ASP A 48 -2.37 -9.78 4.21
CA ASP A 48 -3.64 -10.33 3.71
C ASP A 48 -4.88 -9.53 4.15
N THR A 49 -4.81 -8.80 5.26
CA THR A 49 -5.87 -7.89 5.73
C THR A 49 -6.25 -6.82 4.70
N TYR A 50 -5.38 -6.56 3.73
CA TYR A 50 -5.58 -5.64 2.61
C TYR A 50 -6.06 -6.34 1.33
N GLY A 51 -6.44 -7.62 1.38
CA GLY A 51 -6.85 -8.43 0.22
C GLY A 51 -7.80 -7.71 -0.75
N GLY A 52 -8.83 -7.01 -0.25
CA GLY A 52 -9.77 -6.30 -1.12
C GLY A 52 -9.15 -5.19 -1.98
N ILE A 53 -8.11 -4.50 -1.51
CA ILE A 53 -7.42 -3.48 -2.31
C ILE A 53 -6.32 -4.08 -3.19
N ILE A 54 -5.73 -5.21 -2.77
CA ILE A 54 -4.85 -6.03 -3.61
C ILE A 54 -5.61 -6.49 -4.86
N ASP A 55 -6.79 -7.09 -4.67
CA ASP A 55 -7.67 -7.55 -5.75
C ASP A 55 -8.15 -6.38 -6.62
N TYR A 56 -8.51 -5.26 -6.02
CA TYR A 56 -8.88 -4.07 -6.77
C TYR A 56 -7.77 -3.68 -7.75
N VAL A 57 -6.53 -3.53 -7.29
CA VAL A 57 -5.41 -3.11 -8.13
C VAL A 57 -5.11 -4.13 -9.24
N HIS A 58 -5.16 -5.44 -8.94
CA HIS A 58 -4.95 -6.49 -9.94
C HIS A 58 -6.02 -6.53 -11.04
N ASN A 59 -7.26 -6.12 -10.72
CA ASN A 59 -8.39 -6.14 -11.64
C ASN A 59 -8.57 -4.82 -12.43
N GLN A 60 -7.68 -3.84 -12.30
CA GLN A 60 -7.77 -2.61 -13.09
C GLN A 60 -7.00 -2.72 -14.42
N ASP A 61 -7.69 -2.42 -15.51
CA ASP A 61 -7.09 -2.24 -16.83
C ASP A 61 -7.60 -0.91 -17.45
N PRO A 62 -6.74 0.12 -17.61
CA PRO A 62 -5.32 0.16 -17.26
C PRO A 62 -5.06 0.31 -15.75
N ILE A 63 -3.86 -0.07 -15.30
CA ILE A 63 -3.43 0.05 -13.90
C ILE A 63 -3.56 1.51 -13.42
N PRO A 64 -4.18 1.77 -12.26
CA PRO A 64 -4.38 3.10 -11.74
C PRO A 64 -3.03 3.77 -11.41
N PRO A 65 -2.95 5.10 -11.53
CA PRO A 65 -1.74 5.84 -11.17
C PRO A 65 -1.42 5.70 -9.68
N PHE A 66 -0.14 5.78 -9.37
CA PHE A 66 0.40 5.57 -8.01
C PHE A 66 -0.32 6.41 -6.94
N GLU A 67 -0.59 7.69 -7.22
CA GLU A 67 -1.29 8.57 -6.27
C GLU A 67 -2.71 8.10 -5.94
N THR A 68 -3.43 7.54 -6.93
CA THR A 68 -4.76 6.97 -6.73
C THR A 68 -4.68 5.73 -5.84
N VAL A 69 -3.69 4.87 -6.08
CA VAL A 69 -3.44 3.67 -5.28
C VAL A 69 -3.09 4.06 -3.84
N ARG A 70 -2.19 5.03 -3.63
CA ARG A 70 -1.82 5.56 -2.31
C ARG A 70 -3.03 6.07 -1.54
N SER A 71 -3.85 6.91 -2.17
CA SER A 71 -5.07 7.45 -1.56
C SER A 71 -6.03 6.34 -1.10
N ARG A 72 -6.23 5.31 -1.95
CA ARG A 72 -7.05 4.16 -1.59
C ARG A 72 -6.45 3.34 -0.45
N PHE A 73 -5.15 3.10 -0.44
CA PHE A 73 -4.50 2.38 0.65
C PHE A 73 -4.65 3.10 1.99
N THR A 74 -4.47 4.42 2.04
CA THR A 74 -4.67 5.23 3.26
C THR A 74 -6.13 5.20 3.72
N LEU A 75 -7.10 5.11 2.80
CA LEU A 75 -8.51 4.90 3.16
C LEU A 75 -8.75 3.51 3.76
N VAL A 76 -8.18 2.46 3.18
CA VAL A 76 -8.30 1.09 3.68
C VAL A 76 -7.66 0.96 5.07
N GLU A 77 -6.47 1.51 5.27
CA GLU A 77 -5.80 1.55 6.57
C GLU A 77 -6.69 2.20 7.65
N ARG A 78 -7.29 3.36 7.35
CA ARG A 78 -8.24 4.02 8.26
C ARG A 78 -9.47 3.17 8.53
N THR A 79 -10.01 2.52 7.50
CA THR A 79 -11.17 1.62 7.63
C THR A 79 -10.86 0.46 8.56
N ILE A 80 -9.70 -0.19 8.40
CA ILE A 80 -9.24 -1.30 9.26
C ILE A 80 -9.07 -0.81 10.70
N LYS A 81 -8.36 0.30 10.92
CA LYS A 81 -8.15 0.91 12.25
C LYS A 81 -9.49 1.26 12.93
N ASN A 82 -10.44 1.81 12.18
CA ASN A 82 -11.76 2.16 12.70
C ASN A 82 -12.60 0.94 13.07
N ARG A 83 -12.50 -0.17 12.33
CA ARG A 83 -13.20 -1.43 12.64
C ARG A 83 -12.63 -2.06 13.91
N ALA A 84 -11.32 -2.16 14.03
CA ALA A 84 -10.65 -2.66 15.23
C ALA A 84 -11.06 -1.88 16.50
N LYS A 85 -11.21 -0.55 16.40
CA LYS A 85 -11.67 0.29 17.51
C LYS A 85 -13.12 0.02 17.92
N ARG A 86 -13.99 -0.40 17.00
CA ARG A 86 -15.39 -0.74 17.28
C ARG A 86 -15.52 -2.10 17.95
N GLU A 87 -14.66 -3.04 17.58
CA GLU A 87 -14.66 -4.41 18.14
C GLU A 87 -14.05 -4.46 19.55
N GLY A 88 -13.16 -3.52 19.91
CA GLY A 88 -12.65 -3.38 21.28
C GLY A 88 -13.61 -2.73 22.29
N GLY A 89 -14.80 -2.28 21.86
CA GLY A 89 -15.79 -1.58 22.70
C GLY A 89 -16.95 -2.44 23.19
N SER A 90 -17.07 -3.70 22.75
CA SER A 90 -18.11 -4.61 23.22
C SER A 90 -17.57 -5.54 24.30
N SER A 91 -17.24 -4.96 25.46
CA SER A 91 -17.17 -5.74 26.69
C SER A 91 -18.58 -5.73 27.28
N THR A 92 -19.28 -6.84 27.12
CA THR A 92 -20.51 -7.14 27.85
C THR A 92 -20.18 -7.31 29.32
N ALA A 93 -20.77 -6.47 30.18
CA ALA A 93 -21.08 -6.72 31.58
C ALA A 93 -22.05 -5.63 32.07
#